data_AF-A0A3D5FNI7-F1
#
_entry.id   AF-A0A3D5FNI7-F1
#
_cell.length_a   1.000
_cell.length_b   1.000
_cell.length_c   1.000
_cell.angle_alpha   90.00
_cell.angle_beta   90.00
_cell.angle_gamma   90.00
#
_symmetry.space_group_name_H-M   'P 1'
#
loop_
_entity.id
_entity.type
_entity.pdbx_description
1 polymer ?
#
loop_
_entity_poly.entity_id
_entity_poly.type
_entity_poly.pdbx_seq_one_letter_code
_entity_poly.pdbx_strand_id
1 'polypeptide(L)'
;MMRKLTLVLTLLAVLTAPVLADHHMEGEPPMHPEIVLGPPEGFEPPEGEEPPPMEMPPEEMESMMVEKFFQFMDANGDGAVDFDEFMPWVRASHMPPP
;
A
#
# COMPACT_ATOMS: atom_id res chain seq x y z
N MET A 1 45.02 -9.37 -35.45
CA MET A 1 43.70 -8.74 -35.66
C MET A 1 42.61 -9.41 -34.82
N MET A 2 42.50 -10.75 -34.83
CA MET A 2 41.44 -11.49 -34.11
C MET A 2 41.45 -11.33 -32.58
N ARG A 3 42.61 -11.22 -31.91
CA ARG A 3 42.71 -11.02 -30.44
C ARG A 3 42.08 -9.71 -29.94
N LYS A 4 42.17 -8.65 -30.74
CA LYS A 4 41.56 -7.35 -30.41
C LYS A 4 40.04 -7.41 -30.58
N LEU A 5 39.58 -8.16 -31.58
CA LEU A 5 38.16 -8.38 -31.84
C LEU A 5 37.50 -9.21 -30.73
N THR A 6 38.15 -10.27 -30.24
CA THR A 6 37.63 -11.05 -29.11
C THR A 6 37.52 -10.20 -27.86
N LEU A 7 38.53 -9.37 -27.56
CA LEU A 7 38.49 -8.47 -26.39
C LEU A 7 37.35 -7.45 -26.47
N VAL A 8 37.10 -6.88 -27.66
CA VAL A 8 36.01 -5.91 -27.85
C VAL A 8 34.65 -6.59 -27.73
N LEU A 9 34.47 -7.80 -28.27
CA LEU A 9 33.22 -8.56 -28.13
C LEU A 9 32.95 -8.97 -26.68
N THR A 10 33.98 -9.41 -25.96
CA THR A 10 33.82 -9.73 -24.53
C THR A 10 33.51 -8.48 -23.71
N LEU A 11 34.15 -7.35 -24.01
CA LEU A 11 33.89 -6.09 -23.31
C LEU A 11 32.48 -5.57 -23.60
N LEU A 12 32.03 -5.68 -24.86
CA LEU A 12 30.68 -5.31 -25.26
C LEU A 12 29.64 -6.20 -24.57
N ALA A 13 29.86 -7.52 -24.52
CA ALA A 13 28.97 -8.45 -23.83
C ALA A 13 28.89 -8.17 -22.32
N VAL A 14 30.02 -7.81 -21.67
CA VAL A 14 30.04 -7.43 -20.26
C VAL A 14 29.31 -6.11 -20.02
N LEU A 15 29.42 -5.14 -20.93
CA LEU A 15 28.72 -3.84 -20.84
C LEU A 15 27.22 -3.95 -21.13
N THR A 16 26.79 -4.85 -22.01
CA THR A 16 25.36 -5.02 -22.36
C THR A 16 24.63 -6.01 -21.45
N ALA A 17 25.35 -6.87 -20.71
CA ALA A 17 24.78 -7.79 -19.74
C ALA A 17 23.83 -7.15 -18.70
N PRO A 18 24.16 -6.01 -18.06
CA PRO A 18 23.24 -5.38 -17.10
C PRO A 18 21.96 -4.83 -17.76
N VAL A 19 22.03 -4.35 -19.01
CA VAL A 19 20.86 -3.82 -19.74
C VAL A 19 19.90 -4.93 -20.18
N LEU A 20 20.40 -6.13 -20.45
CA LEU A 20 19.58 -7.30 -20.79
C LEU A 20 18.99 -8.01 -19.55
N ALA A 21 19.59 -7.83 -18.37
CA ALA A 21 19.10 -8.39 -17.11
C ALA A 21 17.78 -7.74 -16.64
N ASP A 22 17.47 -6.53 -17.13
CA ASP A 22 16.31 -5.75 -16.68
C ASP A 22 15.00 -6.12 -17.42
N HIS A 23 15.03 -7.03 -18.40
CA HIS A 23 13.85 -7.37 -19.21
C HIS A 23 13.10 -8.65 -18.82
N HIS A 24 13.48 -9.35 -17.75
CA HIS A 24 12.74 -10.53 -17.29
C HIS A 24 12.97 -10.83 -15.81
N MET A 25 12.65 -9.87 -14.95
CA MET A 25 12.40 -10.13 -13.53
C MET A 25 11.29 -9.19 -13.06
N GLU A 26 10.10 -9.28 -13.67
CA GLU A 26 8.88 -8.98 -12.92
C GLU A 26 8.69 -10.11 -11.90
N GLY A 27 9.55 -10.11 -10.87
CA GLY A 27 9.11 -10.67 -9.60
C GLY A 27 7.91 -9.84 -9.19
N GLU A 28 6.82 -10.51 -8.84
CA GLU A 28 5.67 -9.84 -8.21
C GLU A 28 6.21 -8.80 -7.21
N PRO A 29 5.68 -7.56 -7.20
CA PRO A 29 6.11 -6.56 -6.25
C PRO A 29 6.17 -7.22 -4.88
N PRO A 30 7.22 -6.98 -4.07
CA PRO A 30 7.31 -7.61 -2.75
C PRO A 30 5.93 -7.44 -2.10
N MET A 31 5.35 -8.56 -1.64
CA MET A 31 4.14 -8.54 -0.81
C MET A 31 4.53 -7.79 0.46
N HIS A 32 4.60 -6.46 0.34
CA HIS A 32 4.71 -5.58 1.46
C HIS A 32 3.47 -5.89 2.29
N PRO A 33 3.63 -6.09 3.60
CA PRO A 33 2.49 -6.32 4.46
C PRO A 33 1.50 -5.17 4.22
N GLU A 34 0.38 -5.47 3.58
CA GLU A 34 -0.67 -4.49 3.35
C GLU A 34 -1.37 -4.31 4.69
N ILE A 35 -1.00 -3.26 5.43
CA ILE A 35 -1.67 -2.92 6.68
C ILE A 35 -3.05 -2.39 6.31
N VAL A 36 -4.03 -3.30 6.30
CA VAL A 36 -5.43 -2.96 6.08
C VAL A 36 -6.02 -2.52 7.41
N LEU A 37 -6.32 -1.24 7.52
CA LEU A 37 -7.11 -0.71 8.62
C LEU A 37 -8.59 -1.06 8.37
N GLY A 38 -9.25 -1.59 9.39
CA GLY A 38 -10.65 -1.95 9.28
C GLY A 38 -11.37 -1.81 10.61
N PRO A 39 -12.70 -1.66 10.60
CA PRO A 39 -13.48 -1.53 11.82
C PRO A 39 -13.24 -2.74 12.75
N PRO A 40 -13.19 -2.51 14.08
CA PRO A 40 -13.01 -3.58 15.06
C PRO A 40 -14.18 -4.56 15.03
N GLU A 41 -13.97 -5.76 15.58
CA GLU A 41 -15.02 -6.78 15.65
C GLU A 41 -16.22 -6.27 16.48
N GLY A 42 -17.44 -6.38 15.92
CA GLY A 42 -18.66 -5.89 16.56
C GLY A 42 -18.94 -4.40 16.37
N PHE A 43 -18.15 -3.69 15.54
CA PHE A 43 -18.48 -2.34 15.12
C PHE A 43 -19.72 -2.35 14.22
N GLU A 44 -20.85 -1.90 14.75
CA GLU A 44 -22.05 -1.62 13.98
C GLU A 44 -21.99 -0.17 13.48
N PRO A 45 -22.07 0.07 12.16
CA PRO A 45 -22.20 1.43 11.65
C PRO A 45 -23.39 2.12 12.33
N PRO A 46 -23.29 3.40 12.67
CA PRO A 46 -24.40 4.13 13.27
C PRO A 46 -25.66 4.02 12.39
N GLU A 47 -26.77 3.59 13.00
CA GLU A 47 -28.05 3.44 12.30
C GLU A 47 -28.49 4.81 11.74
N GLY A 48 -28.70 4.89 10.42
CA GLY A 48 -29.22 6.09 9.75
C GLY A 48 -28.21 6.94 8.98
N GLU A 49 -26.95 6.53 8.85
CA GLU A 49 -26.06 7.12 7.85
C GLU A 49 -26.47 6.66 6.46
N GLU A 50 -27.07 7.55 5.67
CA GLU A 50 -27.36 7.29 4.26
C GLU A 50 -26.04 7.02 3.53
N PRO A 51 -25.97 5.99 2.67
CA PRO A 51 -24.78 5.75 1.87
C PRO A 51 -24.47 7.00 1.05
N PRO A 52 -23.18 7.33 0.84
CA PRO A 52 -22.83 8.53 0.13
C PRO A 52 -23.49 8.57 -1.25
N PRO A 53 -23.88 9.76 -1.73
CA PRO A 53 -24.50 9.90 -3.05
C PRO A 53 -23.60 9.26 -4.11
N MET A 54 -24.13 8.30 -4.88
CA MET A 54 -23.36 7.57 -5.91
C MET A 54 -22.80 8.43 -7.05
N GLU A 55 -23.04 9.76 -7.03
CA GLU A 55 -22.65 10.72 -8.08
C GLU A 55 -21.52 11.68 -7.64
N MET A 56 -20.87 11.45 -6.50
CA MET A 56 -19.74 12.27 -6.05
C MET A 56 -18.45 11.97 -6.84
N PRO A 57 -17.62 12.99 -7.19
CA PRO A 57 -16.31 12.77 -7.77
C PRO A 57 -15.44 11.85 -6.89
N PRO A 58 -14.58 10.99 -7.47
CA PRO A 58 -13.74 10.06 -6.70
C PRO A 58 -12.89 10.74 -5.61
N GLU A 59 -12.34 11.93 -5.89
CA GLU A 59 -11.50 12.68 -4.96
C GLU A 59 -12.26 13.18 -3.71
N GLU A 60 -13.53 13.57 -3.90
CA GLU A 60 -14.39 14.00 -2.79
C GLU A 60 -14.86 12.80 -1.97
N MET A 61 -15.09 11.65 -2.62
CA MET A 61 -15.44 10.39 -1.96
C MET A 61 -14.29 9.91 -1.08
N GLU A 62 -13.06 9.92 -1.59
CA GLU A 62 -11.86 9.55 -0.82
C GLU A 62 -11.71 10.44 0.41
N SER A 63 -11.86 11.76 0.24
CA SER A 63 -11.74 12.72 1.34
C SER A 63 -12.79 12.50 2.42
N MET A 64 -14.05 12.31 2.03
CA MET A 64 -15.16 12.05 2.95
C MET A 64 -15.00 10.70 3.68
N MET A 65 -14.51 9.66 2.98
CA MET A 65 -14.25 8.36 3.58
C MET A 65 -13.12 8.43 4.61
N VAL A 66 -12.04 9.16 4.32
CA VAL A 66 -10.93 9.39 5.27
C VAL A 66 -11.41 10.17 6.48
N GLU A 67 -12.20 11.22 6.28
CA GLU A 67 -12.75 12.03 7.39
C GLU A 67 -13.67 11.20 8.28
N LYS A 68 -14.57 10.41 7.70
CA LYS A 68 -15.46 9.51 8.44
C LYS A 68 -14.68 8.44 9.19
N PHE A 69 -13.69 7.86 8.54
CA PHE A 69 -12.83 6.87 9.16
C PHE A 69 -12.07 7.45 10.36
N PHE A 70 -11.51 8.65 10.21
CA PHE A 70 -10.86 9.36 11.30
C PHE A 70 -11.81 9.63 12.47
N GLN A 71 -13.03 10.12 12.18
CA GLN A 71 -14.05 10.37 13.20
C GLN A 71 -14.46 9.09 13.95
N PHE A 72 -14.42 7.93 13.32
CA PHE A 72 -14.70 6.66 13.99
C PHE A 72 -13.54 6.16 14.85
N MET A 73 -12.30 6.49 14.47
CA MET A 73 -11.11 6.13 15.24
C MET A 73 -10.87 7.03 16.44
N ASP A 74 -11.12 8.34 16.30
CA ASP A 74 -11.06 9.35 17.36
C ASP A 74 -12.27 9.16 18.30
N ALA A 75 -12.20 8.12 19.13
CA ALA A 75 -13.28 7.71 20.00
C ALA A 75 -13.56 8.75 21.10
N ASN A 76 -12.54 9.51 21.50
CA ASN A 76 -12.63 10.51 22.54
C ASN A 76 -12.98 11.93 22.01
N GLY A 77 -12.82 12.18 20.71
CA GLY A 77 -13.17 13.41 20.01
C GLY A 77 -12.17 14.56 20.23
N ASP A 78 -10.91 14.27 20.57
CA ASP A 78 -9.88 15.27 20.84
C ASP A 78 -9.17 15.78 19.57
N GLY A 79 -9.51 15.21 18.41
CA GLY A 79 -8.93 15.54 17.12
C GLY A 79 -7.59 14.87 16.87
N ALA A 80 -7.20 13.89 17.68
CA ALA A 80 -6.08 13.00 17.46
C ALA A 80 -6.53 11.53 17.58
N VAL A 81 -5.72 10.61 17.07
CA VAL A 81 -5.92 9.17 17.30
C VAL A 81 -4.71 8.67 18.07
N ASP A 82 -4.93 8.23 19.30
CA ASP A 82 -3.89 7.66 20.13
C ASP A 82 -3.62 6.19 19.77
N PHE A 83 -2.60 5.60 20.42
CA PHE A 83 -2.22 4.22 20.14
C PHE A 83 -3.29 3.20 20.55
N ASP A 84 -4.00 3.46 21.64
CA ASP A 84 -5.03 2.58 22.17
C ASP A 84 -6.31 2.66 21.31
N GLU A 85 -6.55 3.82 20.69
CA GLU A 85 -7.58 4.05 19.68
C GLU A 85 -7.22 3.44 18.32
N PHE A 86 -5.93 3.44 17.93
CA PHE A 86 -5.46 2.88 16.66
C PHE A 86 -5.42 1.36 16.66
N MET A 87 -4.91 0.75 17.72
CA MET A 87 -4.59 -0.69 17.74
C MET A 87 -5.78 -1.62 17.43
N PRO A 88 -7.01 -1.36 17.91
CA PRO A 88 -8.18 -2.19 17.59
C PRO A 88 -8.53 -2.24 16.10
N TRP A 89 -8.12 -1.23 15.33
CA TRP A 89 -8.40 -1.12 13.89
C TRP A 89 -7.37 -1.85 13.02
N VAL A 90 -6.25 -2.26 13.61
CA VAL A 90 -5.18 -2.96 12.90
C VAL A 90 -5.51 -4.45 12.80
N ARG A 91 -5.81 -4.93 11.58
CA ARG A 91 -6.03 -6.36 11.35
C ARG A 91 -4.69 -7.10 11.27
N ALA A 92 -4.46 -8.00 12.23
CA ALA A 92 -3.23 -8.79 12.35
C ALA A 92 -2.93 -9.68 11.13
N SER A 93 -3.91 -9.97 10.27
CA SER A 93 -3.81 -10.90 9.12
C SER A 93 -2.74 -10.54 8.09
N HIS A 94 -2.21 -9.31 8.12
CA HIS A 94 -1.15 -8.85 7.22
C HIS A 94 0.07 -8.28 7.93
N MET A 95 0.12 -8.30 9.28
CA MET A 95 1.30 -7.88 10.02
C MET A 95 2.18 -9.11 10.29
N PRO A 96 3.42 -9.20 9.77
CA PRO A 96 4.32 -10.27 10.17
C PRO A 96 4.59 -10.17 11.69
N PRO A 97 4.76 -11.30 12.38
CA PRO A 97 5.10 -11.27 13.80
C PRO A 97 6.41 -10.50 14.05
N PRO A 98 6.56 -9.82 15.19
CA PRO A 98 7.76 -9.07 15.55
C PRO A 98 9.01 -9.95 15.71
#